data_AF-A0A1Q9USD2-F1
#
_entry.id   AF-A0A1Q9USD2-F1
#
_cell.length_a   1.000
_cell.length_b   1.000
_cell.length_c   1.000
_cell.angle_alpha   90.00
_cell.angle_beta   90.00
_cell.angle_gamma   90.00
#
_symmetry.space_group_name_H-M   'P 1'
#
loop_
_entity.id
_entity.type
_entity.pdbx_description
1 polymer ?
#
loop_
_entity_poly.entity_id
_entity_poly.type
_entity_poly.pdbx_seq_one_letter_code
_entity_poly.pdbx_strand_id
1 'polypeptide(L)'
;MDQILGQVLRNAVWERLDMLSDLANRADEPSLVSVARSELPRLTDGWREMLRSHEPDDRGDCPTCSTRWHKVKAPCTVWQVAHEHLVAGGLATGQPTKRKYRRRTTSPAHASTETRVPEQSGPAERTGRHALVSQPAAQHAMTGSPAR
;
A
#
# COMPACT_ATOMS: atom_id res chain seq x y z
N MET A 1 -5.73 -26.94 -12.75
CA MET A 1 -6.62 -26.65 -11.60
C MET A 1 -5.95 -25.69 -10.61
N ASP A 2 -4.62 -25.71 -10.53
CA ASP A 2 -3.81 -24.94 -9.57
C ASP A 2 -3.90 -23.42 -9.72
N GLN A 3 -4.20 -22.92 -10.93
CA GLN A 3 -4.38 -21.48 -11.15
C GLN A 3 -5.61 -20.92 -10.43
N ILE A 4 -6.70 -21.70 -10.38
CA ILE A 4 -7.94 -21.30 -9.70
C ILE A 4 -7.72 -21.32 -8.18
N LEU A 5 -7.12 -22.39 -7.66
CA LEU A 5 -6.80 -22.49 -6.23
C LEU A 5 -5.84 -21.38 -5.79
N GLY A 6 -4.78 -21.12 -6.56
CA GLY A 6 -3.84 -20.05 -6.28
C GLY A 6 -4.49 -18.66 -6.30
N GLN A 7 -5.48 -18.43 -7.17
CA GLN A 7 -6.22 -17.17 -7.18
C GLN A 7 -7.13 -17.02 -5.95
N VAL A 8 -7.84 -18.09 -5.58
CA VAL A 8 -8.72 -18.09 -4.39
C VAL A 8 -7.91 -17.82 -3.11
N LEU A 9 -6.75 -18.46 -2.95
CA LEU A 9 -5.87 -18.23 -1.80
C LEU A 9 -5.38 -16.78 -1.74
N ARG A 10 -4.96 -16.20 -2.88
CA ARG A 10 -4.53 -14.80 -2.93
C ARG A 10 -5.67 -13.84 -2.55
N ASN A 11 -6.87 -14.06 -3.09
CA ASN A 11 -8.03 -13.23 -2.78
C ASN A 11 -8.37 -13.30 -1.29
N ALA A 12 -8.42 -14.50 -0.71
CA ALA A 12 -8.71 -14.68 0.71
C ALA A 12 -7.71 -13.95 1.62
N VAL A 13 -6.42 -13.94 1.25
CA VAL A 13 -5.40 -13.18 1.98
C VAL A 13 -5.68 -11.67 1.91
N TRP A 14 -5.98 -11.14 0.73
CA TRP A 14 -6.30 -9.71 0.58
C TRP A 14 -7.57 -9.32 1.35
N GLU A 15 -8.64 -10.10 1.23
CA GLU A 15 -9.89 -9.87 1.96
C GLU A 15 -9.66 -9.88 3.48
N ARG A 16 -8.81 -10.77 3.99
CA ARG A 16 -8.45 -10.79 5.42
C ARG A 16 -7.69 -9.53 5.83
N LEU A 17 -6.74 -9.06 5.03
CA LEU A 17 -5.99 -7.84 5.33
C LEU A 17 -6.88 -6.59 5.28
N ASP A 18 -7.82 -6.53 4.33
CA ASP A 18 -8.79 -5.45 4.20
C ASP A 18 -9.75 -5.43 5.40
N MET A 19 -10.27 -6.59 5.81
CA MET A 19 -11.10 -6.71 7.01
C MET A 19 -10.36 -6.21 8.28
N LEU A 20 -9.10 -6.60 8.46
CA LEU A 20 -8.30 -6.14 9.61
C LEU A 20 -8.07 -4.63 9.57
N SER A 21 -7.86 -4.07 8.37
CA SER A 21 -7.73 -2.63 8.17
C SER A 21 -9.03 -1.89 8.46
N ASP A 22 -10.18 -2.42 8.05
CA ASP A 22 -11.48 -1.84 8.35
C ASP A 22 -11.78 -1.84 9.86
N LEU A 23 -11.46 -2.95 10.55
CA LEU A 23 -11.58 -3.04 12.01
C LEU A 23 -10.70 -1.98 12.69
N ALA A 24 -9.43 -1.85 12.29
CA ALA A 24 -8.52 -0.85 12.85
C ALA A 24 -9.01 0.60 12.71
N ASN A 25 -9.81 0.89 11.67
CA ASN A 25 -10.29 2.25 11.39
C ASN A 25 -11.68 2.55 11.98
N ARG A 26 -12.49 1.53 12.27
CA ARG A 26 -13.92 1.72 12.57
C ARG A 26 -14.42 1.07 13.86
N ALA A 27 -13.68 0.10 14.41
CA ALA A 27 -14.12 -0.58 15.61
C ALA A 27 -13.99 0.32 16.85
N ASP A 28 -14.85 0.08 17.84
CA ASP A 28 -14.73 0.70 19.16
C ASP A 28 -13.47 0.20 19.89
N GLU A 29 -12.99 0.96 20.88
CA GLU A 29 -11.76 0.64 21.63
C GLU A 29 -11.75 -0.78 22.25
N PRO A 30 -12.79 -1.24 22.96
CA PRO A 30 -12.84 -2.61 23.46
C PRO A 30 -12.67 -3.67 22.37
N SER A 31 -13.36 -3.50 21.24
CA SER A 31 -13.24 -4.38 20.08
C SER A 31 -11.84 -4.33 19.47
N LEU A 32 -11.23 -3.15 19.35
CA LEU A 32 -9.86 -2.97 18.86
C LEU A 32 -8.83 -3.70 19.73
N VAL A 33 -8.94 -3.61 21.06
CA VAL A 33 -8.02 -4.31 21.97
C VAL A 33 -8.16 -5.83 21.83
N SER A 34 -9.39 -6.33 21.66
CA SER A 34 -9.64 -7.75 21.44
C SER A 34 -8.98 -8.23 20.14
N VAL A 35 -9.21 -7.53 19.03
CA VAL A 35 -8.62 -7.82 17.73
C VAL A 35 -7.09 -7.72 17.77
N ALA A 36 -6.54 -6.68 18.38
CA ALA A 36 -5.09 -6.53 18.49
C ALA A 36 -4.45 -7.71 19.23
N ARG A 37 -5.06 -8.18 20.31
CA ARG A 37 -4.56 -9.33 21.09
C ARG A 37 -4.60 -10.64 20.30
N SER A 38 -5.63 -10.86 19.47
CA SER A 38 -5.74 -12.10 18.69
C SER A 38 -4.94 -12.08 17.38
N GLU A 39 -4.82 -10.91 16.74
CA GLU A 39 -4.29 -10.80 15.38
C GLU A 39 -2.81 -10.39 15.32
N LEU A 40 -2.34 -9.54 16.23
CA LEU A 40 -0.93 -9.13 16.22
C LEU A 40 0.02 -10.32 16.36
N PRO A 41 -0.20 -11.31 17.26
CA PRO A 41 0.67 -12.48 17.32
C PRO A 41 0.75 -13.22 15.97
N ARG A 42 -0.41 -13.48 15.35
CA ARG A 42 -0.50 -14.17 14.06
C ARG A 42 0.22 -13.42 12.94
N LEU A 43 0.06 -12.10 12.88
CA LEU A 43 0.74 -11.26 11.90
C LEU A 43 2.25 -11.26 12.14
N THR A 44 2.70 -11.15 13.40
CA THR A 44 4.13 -11.20 13.72
C THR A 44 4.75 -12.55 13.39
N ASP A 45 4.04 -13.65 13.60
CA ASP A 45 4.51 -14.99 13.24
C ASP A 45 4.62 -15.16 11.72
N GLY A 46 3.64 -14.66 10.96
CA GLY A 46 3.71 -14.63 9.50
C GLY A 46 4.91 -13.84 8.99
N TRP A 47 5.21 -12.67 9.58
CA TRP A 47 6.42 -11.90 9.26
C TRP A 47 7.69 -12.66 9.60
N ARG A 48 7.79 -13.28 10.78
CA ARG A 48 8.97 -14.08 11.18
C ARG A 48 9.22 -15.23 10.22
N GLU A 49 8.16 -15.97 9.85
CA GLU A 49 8.25 -17.08 8.90
C GLU A 49 8.77 -16.61 7.55
N MET A 50 8.15 -15.57 6.99
CA MET A 50 8.55 -14.98 5.72
C MET A 50 10.01 -14.50 5.78
N LEU A 51 10.40 -13.75 6.81
CA LEU A 51 11.76 -13.21 6.92
C LEU A 51 12.82 -14.30 7.09
N ARG A 52 12.52 -15.39 7.79
CA ARG A 52 13.44 -16.52 7.95
C ARG A 52 13.81 -17.14 6.60
N SER A 53 12.82 -17.29 5.70
CA SER A 53 13.10 -17.77 4.33
C SER A 53 13.94 -16.81 3.48
N HIS A 54 14.10 -15.56 3.92
CA HIS A 54 14.90 -14.53 3.27
C HIS A 54 16.18 -14.18 4.03
N GLU A 55 16.55 -14.96 5.05
CA GLU A 55 17.81 -14.77 5.78
C GLU A 55 19.00 -14.88 4.82
N PRO A 56 20.01 -14.00 4.90
CA PRO A 56 21.19 -14.09 4.04
C PRO A 56 21.89 -15.45 4.26
N ASP A 57 22.29 -16.10 3.18
CA ASP A 57 23.13 -17.29 3.26
C ASP A 57 24.58 -16.94 3.67
N ASP A 58 25.46 -17.94 3.74
CA ASP A 58 26.88 -17.77 4.08
C ASP A 58 27.62 -16.75 3.18
N ARG A 59 27.06 -16.43 2.01
CA ARG A 59 27.62 -15.48 1.03
C ARG A 59 26.95 -14.11 1.09
N GLY A 60 26.01 -13.92 2.02
CA GLY A 60 25.19 -12.72 2.15
C GLY A 60 24.13 -12.57 1.04
N ASP A 61 23.85 -13.64 0.28
CA ASP A 61 22.81 -13.66 -0.75
C ASP A 61 21.47 -14.11 -0.16
N CYS A 62 20.36 -13.55 -0.62
CA CYS A 62 19.03 -14.04 -0.25
C CYS A 62 18.73 -15.33 -1.04
N PRO A 63 18.47 -16.48 -0.39
CA PRO A 63 18.28 -17.75 -1.08
C PRO A 63 16.97 -17.82 -1.87
N THR A 64 15.91 -17.15 -1.39
CA THR A 64 14.59 -17.12 -2.05
C THR A 64 14.56 -16.17 -3.26
N CYS A 65 15.23 -15.02 -3.18
CA CYS A 65 15.25 -14.04 -4.28
C CYS A 65 16.34 -14.34 -5.33
N SER A 66 17.40 -15.05 -4.93
CA SER A 66 18.48 -15.41 -5.84
C SER A 66 18.12 -16.63 -6.68
N THR A 67 18.63 -16.68 -7.91
CA THR A 67 18.56 -17.85 -8.78
C THR A 67 19.98 -18.31 -9.16
N ARG A 68 20.09 -19.33 -10.00
CA ARG A 68 21.39 -19.77 -10.54
C ARG A 68 22.09 -18.69 -11.37
N TRP A 69 21.33 -17.82 -12.03
CA TRP A 69 21.84 -16.81 -12.97
C TRP A 69 21.82 -15.39 -12.42
N HIS A 70 21.14 -15.15 -11.29
CA HIS A 70 21.00 -13.83 -10.70
C HIS A 70 21.11 -13.89 -9.19
N LYS A 71 22.09 -13.16 -8.62
CA LYS A 71 22.32 -13.10 -7.17
C LYS A 71 21.74 -11.81 -6.62
N VAL A 72 20.94 -11.93 -5.57
CA VAL A 72 20.35 -10.80 -4.84
C VAL A 72 20.99 -10.74 -3.46
N LYS A 73 21.73 -9.67 -3.19
CA LYS A 73 22.32 -9.42 -1.87
C LYS A 73 21.25 -9.00 -0.86
N ALA A 74 21.43 -9.42 0.38
CA ALA A 74 20.63 -8.90 1.48
C ALA A 74 21.08 -7.47 1.87
N PRO A 75 20.16 -6.61 2.35
CA PRO A 75 18.72 -6.84 2.50
C PRO A 75 17.97 -6.75 1.16
N CYS A 76 17.30 -7.84 0.78
CA CYS A 76 16.45 -7.88 -0.41
C CYS A 76 15.14 -7.09 -0.19
N THR A 77 14.33 -6.93 -1.23
CA THR A 77 13.09 -6.14 -1.17
C THR A 77 12.15 -6.55 -0.03
N VAL A 78 12.05 -7.85 0.30
CA VAL A 78 11.24 -8.32 1.44
C VAL A 78 11.71 -7.74 2.77
N TRP A 79 13.02 -7.75 3.04
CA TRP A 79 13.60 -7.11 4.23
C TRP A 79 13.42 -5.59 4.24
N GLN A 80 13.47 -4.95 3.07
CA GLN A 80 13.23 -3.51 2.95
C GLN A 80 11.78 -3.15 3.29
N VAL A 81 10.80 -3.92 2.79
CA VAL A 81 9.38 -3.75 3.12
C VAL A 81 9.15 -4.00 4.61
N ALA A 82 9.73 -5.07 5.17
CA ALA A 82 9.62 -5.34 6.60
C ALA A 82 10.17 -4.19 7.45
N HIS A 83 11.33 -3.65 7.08
CA HIS A 83 11.89 -2.49 7.77
C HIS A 83 10.95 -1.28 7.70
N GLU A 84 10.38 -0.98 6.52
CA GLU A 84 9.45 0.16 6.39
C GLU A 84 8.21 -0.02 7.25
N HIS A 85 7.59 -1.21 7.27
CA HIS A 85 6.31 -1.41 7.94
C HIS A 85 6.41 -1.80 9.43
N LEU A 86 7.50 -2.45 9.86
CA LEU A 86 7.67 -2.89 11.25
C LEU A 86 8.52 -1.91 12.07
N VAL A 87 9.47 -1.21 11.44
CA VAL A 87 10.43 -0.34 12.15
C VAL A 87 10.16 1.13 11.84
N ALA A 88 10.21 1.53 10.56
CA ALA A 88 10.10 2.94 10.18
C ALA A 88 8.67 3.49 10.32
N GLY A 89 7.66 2.66 10.09
CA GLY A 89 6.24 3.00 10.22
C GLY A 89 5.64 2.69 11.59
N GLY A 90 6.30 1.88 12.42
CA GLY A 90 5.74 1.34 13.67
C GLY A 90 5.60 2.33 14.83
N LEU A 91 6.25 3.50 14.74
CA LEU A 91 6.23 4.53 15.81
C LEU A 91 5.53 5.84 15.40
N ALA A 92 5.05 5.94 14.17
CA ALA A 92 4.32 7.12 13.71
C ALA A 92 2.82 6.94 13.99
N THR A 93 2.37 7.35 15.17
CA THR A 93 0.95 7.60 15.42
C THR A 93 0.46 8.65 14.42
N GLY A 94 -0.26 8.20 13.38
CA GLY A 94 -1.22 9.02 12.66
C GLY A 94 -0.71 9.96 11.57
N GLN A 95 0.09 9.51 10.58
CA GLN A 95 0.05 10.19 9.28
C GLN A 95 0.46 9.31 8.09
N PRO A 96 -0.34 9.25 7.00
CA PRO A 96 0.05 8.54 5.79
C PRO A 96 1.20 9.31 5.11
N THR A 97 2.42 8.77 5.19
CA THR A 97 3.55 9.33 4.47
C THR A 97 3.43 8.96 2.99
N LYS A 98 2.95 9.89 2.15
CA LYS A 98 3.10 9.78 0.70
C LYS A 98 4.57 9.98 0.35
N ARG A 99 5.38 8.92 0.39
CA ARG A 99 6.76 8.97 -0.07
C ARG A 99 6.84 8.78 -1.59
N LYS A 100 6.92 9.90 -2.29
CA LYS A 100 7.35 9.98 -3.69
C LYS A 100 8.75 9.37 -3.80
N TYR A 101 8.86 8.29 -4.58
CA TYR A 101 10.12 7.70 -4.97
C TYR A 101 10.91 8.73 -5.80
N ARG A 102 11.80 9.50 -5.16
CA ARG A 102 12.68 10.46 -5.83
C ARG A 102 13.74 9.67 -6.57
N ARG A 103 13.47 9.36 -7.84
CA ARG A 103 14.47 8.84 -8.78
C ARG A 103 15.63 9.84 -8.80
N ARG A 104 16.79 9.41 -8.33
CA ARG A 104 18.04 10.17 -8.39
C ARG A 104 18.52 10.11 -9.85
N THR A 105 18.01 11.01 -10.69
CA THR A 105 18.56 11.24 -12.02
C THR A 105 19.82 12.08 -11.85
N THR A 106 20.96 11.45 -12.10
CA THR A 106 22.25 12.12 -12.32
C THR A 106 22.09 13.14 -13.44
N SER A 107 22.12 14.43 -13.11
CA SER A 107 22.24 15.52 -14.09
C SER A 107 23.70 15.65 -14.53
N PRO A 108 24.00 15.62 -15.84
CA PRO A 108 25.14 16.35 -16.36
C PRO A 108 24.74 17.81 -16.56
N ALA A 109 25.56 18.71 -16.03
CA ALA A 109 25.56 20.12 -16.34
C ALA A 109 26.04 20.37 -17.79
N HIS A 110 25.87 21.62 -18.24
CA HIS A 110 26.22 22.21 -19.56
C HIS A 110 25.08 22.11 -20.59
N ALA A 111 24.63 23.17 -21.26
CA ALA A 111 25.17 24.50 -21.44
C ALA A 111 24.04 25.52 -21.72
N SER A 112 24.26 26.74 -21.25
CA SER A 112 23.49 27.94 -21.55
C SER A 112 23.77 28.39 -22.98
N THR A 113 22.72 28.70 -23.74
CA THR A 113 22.78 29.69 -24.82
C THR A 113 21.40 30.33 -24.97
N GLU A 114 21.36 31.63 -24.68
CA GLU A 114 20.30 32.57 -25.01
C GLU A 114 20.00 32.56 -26.51
N THR A 115 18.74 32.76 -26.91
CA THR A 115 18.34 33.59 -28.07
C THR A 115 16.83 33.87 -28.04
N ARG A 116 16.52 35.15 -27.74
CA ARG A 116 15.58 36.08 -28.40
C ARG A 116 14.07 35.75 -28.56
N VAL A 117 13.27 36.70 -28.07
CA VAL A 117 11.81 36.91 -28.22
C VAL A 117 11.46 37.55 -29.58
N PRO A 118 10.29 37.25 -30.18
CA PRO A 118 9.17 38.21 -30.30
C PRO A 118 7.80 37.55 -29.98
N GLU A 119 6.92 38.08 -29.11
CA GLU A 119 5.87 39.11 -29.34
C GLU A 119 5.06 38.87 -30.64
N GLN A 120 3.76 38.53 -30.67
CA GLN A 120 2.53 39.32 -30.37
C GLN A 120 1.33 38.38 -30.76
N SER A 121 0.22 38.18 -30.03
CA SER A 121 -1.06 38.92 -30.06
C SER A 121 -2.23 37.95 -29.76
N GLY A 122 -3.02 38.13 -28.69
CA GLY A 122 -4.46 38.44 -28.81
C GLY A 122 -5.39 37.46 -28.06
N PRO A 123 -6.53 37.90 -27.47
CA PRO A 123 -7.23 37.20 -26.38
C PRO A 123 -8.51 36.46 -26.80
N ALA A 124 -8.91 35.44 -26.04
CA ALA A 124 -10.30 35.00 -25.95
C ALA A 124 -10.58 34.29 -24.63
N GLU A 125 -11.23 35.02 -23.72
CA GLU A 125 -12.03 34.48 -22.64
C GLU A 125 -13.03 33.44 -23.17
N ARG A 126 -13.25 32.35 -22.42
CA ARG A 126 -14.60 31.81 -22.24
C ARG A 126 -14.74 30.98 -20.97
N THR A 127 -15.31 31.67 -20.00
CA THR A 127 -15.97 31.18 -18.79
C THR A 127 -17.10 30.21 -19.12
N GLY A 128 -17.22 29.14 -18.34
CA GLY A 128 -18.31 28.15 -18.37
C GLY A 128 -18.02 27.05 -17.34
N ARG A 129 -18.24 27.20 -16.02
CA ARG A 129 -19.51 27.33 -15.26
C ARG A 129 -20.45 26.11 -15.40
N HIS A 130 -20.54 25.36 -14.28
CA HIS A 130 -21.63 24.49 -13.79
C HIS A 130 -21.77 23.09 -14.44
N ALA A 131 -22.14 22.01 -13.75
CA ALA A 131 -22.91 21.85 -12.52
C ALA A 131 -22.60 20.53 -11.79
N LEU A 132 -22.79 20.53 -10.46
CA LEU A 132 -23.08 19.35 -9.65
C LEU A 132 -24.32 18.62 -10.21
N VAL A 133 -24.29 17.29 -10.24
CA VAL A 133 -25.51 16.48 -10.13
C VAL A 133 -25.37 15.52 -8.97
N SER A 134 -26.24 15.76 -8.00
CA SER A 134 -26.47 15.03 -6.77
C SER A 134 -26.97 13.62 -7.02
N GLN A 135 -26.56 12.70 -6.15
CA GLN A 135 -27.26 11.45 -5.87
C GLN A 135 -28.67 11.74 -5.32
N PRO A 136 -29.65 10.84 -5.54
CA PRO A 136 -30.75 10.68 -4.61
C PRO A 136 -30.51 9.49 -3.67
N ALA A 137 -30.69 9.79 -2.38
CA ALA A 137 -30.72 8.84 -1.29
C ALA A 137 -32.09 8.13 -1.17
N ALA A 138 -32.02 6.95 -0.54
CA ALA A 138 -32.98 6.35 0.38
C ALA A 138 -34.41 6.07 -0.09
N GLN A 139 -34.80 4.78 0.02
CA GLN A 139 -36.12 4.42 0.54
C GLN A 139 -36.00 3.33 1.60
N HIS A 140 -36.51 3.68 2.78
CA HIS A 140 -36.94 2.89 3.94
C HIS A 140 -37.82 1.68 3.50
N ALA A 141 -38.19 0.66 4.28
CA ALA A 141 -38.37 0.50 5.72
C ALA A 141 -38.77 -0.98 6.00
N MET A 142 -38.61 -1.43 7.25
CA MET A 142 -39.56 -2.25 8.08
C MET A 142 -40.21 -3.49 7.43
N THR A 143 -40.31 -4.69 8.00
CA THR A 143 -40.55 -5.18 9.38
C THR A 143 -40.77 -6.69 9.22
N GLY A 144 -40.34 -7.54 10.15
CA GLY A 144 -40.66 -8.98 10.02
C GLY A 144 -40.13 -9.88 11.13
N SER A 145 -40.73 -9.78 12.31
CA SER A 145 -40.84 -10.88 13.28
C SER A 145 -42.26 -10.80 13.87
N PRO A 146 -42.88 -11.90 14.38
CA PRO A 146 -42.19 -12.88 15.23
C PRO A 146 -42.63 -14.37 15.11
N ALA A 147 -41.78 -15.18 15.76
CA ALA A 147 -42.05 -16.31 16.67
C ALA A 147 -42.98 -17.48 16.28
N ARG A 148 -42.46 -18.69 16.54
CA ARG A 148 -43.22 -19.89 16.88
C ARG A 148 -42.55 -20.59 18.05
#